data_AF-A0A4V1R1E5-F1
#
_entry.id   AF-A0A4V1R1E5-F1
#
_cell.length_a   1.000
_cell.length_b   1.000
_cell.length_c   1.000
_cell.angle_alpha   90.00
_cell.angle_beta   90.00
_cell.angle_gamma   90.00
#
_symmetry.space_group_name_H-M   'P 1'
#
loop_
_entity.id
_entity.type
_entity.pdbx_description
1 polymer ?
#
loop_
_entity_poly.entity_id
_entity_poly.type
_entity_poly.pdbx_seq_one_letter_code
_entity_poly.pdbx_strand_id
1 'polypeptide(L)'
;MRHLSKVKNTVLQRLVQSDEITKALFYPTPDFLDQPPVEQPHDLVYQKIFPYRYIPDESDEAGTYLTFSLRGYQPVQNTYKAGYLHFNILTQRQLFQTRYDQLRTDLIASEIDRLMNEEAANSIGISKPVFHEMDELVANEHYSGMYIAYKLYEWK
;
A
#
# COMPACT_ATOMS: atom_id res chain seq x y z
N MET A 1 -7.50 -3.58 20.30
CA MET A 1 -8.02 -3.99 18.98
C MET A 1 -9.47 -3.52 18.79
N ARG A 2 -9.80 -2.29 19.18
CA ARG A 2 -11.10 -1.67 18.84
C ARG A 2 -10.98 -0.79 17.58
N HIS A 3 -9.77 -0.56 17.08
CA HIS A 3 -9.50 0.44 16.05
C HIS A 3 -9.00 -0.13 14.71
N LEU A 4 -8.90 -1.46 14.55
CA LEU A 4 -8.36 -2.10 13.35
C LEU A 4 -9.09 -1.65 12.07
N SER A 5 -10.42 -1.66 12.08
CA SER A 5 -11.22 -1.22 10.91
C SER A 5 -11.02 0.27 10.64
N LYS A 6 -10.88 1.10 11.68
CA LYS A 6 -10.67 2.54 11.52
C LYS A 6 -9.31 2.84 10.88
N VAL A 7 -8.25 2.14 11.30
CA VAL A 7 -6.93 2.22 10.66
C VAL A 7 -6.99 1.82 9.21
N LYS A 8 -7.57 0.65 8.93
CA LYS A 8 -7.67 0.16 7.56
C LYS A 8 -8.42 1.14 6.68
N ASN A 9 -9.53 1.69 7.16
CA ASN A 9 -10.31 2.67 6.42
C ASN A 9 -9.52 3.96 6.18
N THR A 10 -8.81 4.50 7.17
CA THR A 10 -8.00 5.71 6.96
C THR A 10 -6.84 5.48 6.01
N VAL A 11 -6.12 4.36 6.14
CA VAL A 11 -5.07 3.99 5.18
C VAL A 11 -5.67 3.85 3.79
N LEU A 12 -6.79 3.15 3.64
CA LEU A 12 -7.47 2.98 2.36
C LEU A 12 -7.86 4.32 1.73
N GLN A 13 -8.46 5.22 2.51
CA GLN A 13 -8.85 6.54 2.02
C GLN A 13 -7.64 7.35 1.54
N ARG A 14 -6.53 7.33 2.29
CA ARG A 14 -5.28 7.99 1.87
C ARG A 14 -4.74 7.45 0.55
N LEU A 15 -4.73 6.12 0.39
CA LEU A 15 -4.27 5.49 -0.84
C LEU A 15 -5.14 5.88 -2.04
N VAL A 16 -6.46 5.90 -1.85
CA VAL A 16 -7.43 6.26 -2.91
C VAL A 16 -7.41 7.76 -3.24
N GLN A 17 -7.02 8.61 -2.30
CA GLN A 17 -6.88 10.06 -2.49
C GLN A 17 -5.54 10.45 -3.13
N SER A 18 -4.58 9.52 -3.25
CA SER A 18 -3.32 9.78 -3.93
C SER A 18 -3.49 9.58 -5.44
N ASP A 19 -3.41 10.68 -6.19
CA ASP A 19 -3.41 10.65 -7.66
C ASP A 19 -2.25 9.80 -8.19
N GLU A 20 -1.07 9.86 -7.56
CA GLU A 20 0.09 9.08 -8.00
C GLU A 20 -0.15 7.57 -7.85
N ILE A 21 -0.66 7.12 -6.69
CA ILE A 21 -0.98 5.70 -6.47
C ILE A 21 -2.09 5.27 -7.42
N THR A 22 -3.18 6.02 -7.50
CA THR A 22 -4.35 5.62 -8.31
C THR A 22 -3.99 5.55 -9.80
N LYS A 23 -3.21 6.50 -10.33
CA LYS A 23 -2.67 6.44 -11.70
C LYS A 23 -1.76 5.24 -11.91
N ALA A 24 -0.86 4.96 -10.96
CA ALA A 24 0.06 3.82 -11.05
C ALA A 24 -0.66 2.45 -11.05
N LEU A 25 -1.85 2.38 -10.45
CA LEU A 25 -2.67 1.17 -10.40
C LEU A 25 -3.64 1.07 -11.59
N PHE A 26 -4.14 2.19 -12.10
CA PHE A 26 -5.14 2.23 -13.17
C PHE A 26 -4.54 2.20 -14.57
N TYR A 27 -3.46 2.95 -14.84
CA TYR A 27 -2.90 3.06 -16.18
C TYR A 27 -1.76 2.04 -16.39
N PRO A 28 -1.94 1.02 -17.26
CA PRO A 28 -0.92 0.01 -17.53
C PRO A 28 0.13 0.51 -18.53
N THR A 29 0.50 1.78 -18.47
CA THR A 29 1.48 2.40 -19.37
C THR A 29 2.67 2.98 -18.60
N PRO A 30 3.90 2.98 -19.17
CA PRO A 30 5.09 3.51 -18.50
C PRO A 30 5.02 5.00 -18.14
N ASP A 31 4.12 5.76 -18.75
CA ASP A 31 3.88 7.20 -18.57
C ASP A 31 2.63 7.50 -17.72
N PHE A 32 2.30 6.61 -16.78
CA PHE A 32 1.07 6.70 -15.99
C PHE A 32 0.92 8.00 -15.19
N LEU A 33 2.01 8.66 -14.76
CA LEU A 33 1.90 9.92 -13.99
C LEU A 33 1.43 11.09 -14.87
N ASP A 34 1.73 11.05 -16.17
CA ASP A 34 1.36 12.06 -17.16
C ASP A 34 -0.10 11.92 -17.64
N GLN A 35 -0.75 10.80 -17.29
CA GLN A 35 -2.17 10.56 -17.58
C GLN A 35 -3.07 11.47 -16.75
N PRO A 36 -4.32 11.74 -17.18
CA PRO A 36 -5.27 12.50 -16.38
C PRO A 36 -5.56 11.80 -15.03
N PRO A 37 -6.07 12.54 -14.03
CA PRO A 37 -6.55 11.94 -12.79
C PRO A 37 -7.62 10.86 -13.07
N VAL A 38 -7.60 9.78 -12.29
CA VAL A 38 -8.60 8.72 -12.41
C VAL A 38 -9.95 9.27 -11.95
N GLU A 39 -11.00 9.15 -12.77
CA GLU A 39 -12.31 9.76 -12.48
C GLU A 39 -13.00 9.13 -11.25
N GLN A 40 -12.88 7.81 -11.09
CA GLN A 40 -13.49 7.04 -10.01
C GLN A 40 -12.42 6.21 -9.27
N PRO A 41 -11.52 6.84 -8.50
CA PRO A 41 -10.41 6.13 -7.85
C PRO A 41 -10.91 5.13 -6.78
N HIS A 42 -12.13 5.32 -6.26
CA HIS A 42 -12.76 4.37 -5.34
C HIS A 42 -13.09 3.01 -5.99
N ASP A 43 -13.27 2.95 -7.31
CA ASP A 43 -13.53 1.69 -8.02
C ASP A 43 -12.30 0.77 -7.99
N LEU A 44 -11.10 1.33 -7.78
CA LEU A 44 -9.87 0.55 -7.59
C LEU A 44 -9.91 -0.29 -6.30
N VAL A 45 -10.75 0.06 -5.32
CA VAL A 45 -10.87 -0.73 -4.09
C VAL A 45 -11.51 -2.08 -4.40
N TYR A 46 -10.85 -3.15 -3.98
CA TYR A 46 -11.19 -4.53 -4.33
C TYR A 46 -11.04 -4.91 -5.82
N GLN A 47 -10.44 -4.03 -6.64
CA GLN A 47 -10.01 -4.34 -8.01
C GLN A 47 -8.48 -4.30 -8.15
N LYS A 48 -7.84 -3.26 -7.60
CA LYS A 48 -6.39 -3.07 -7.57
C LYS A 48 -5.85 -2.77 -6.17
N ILE A 49 -6.66 -2.21 -5.27
CA ILE A 49 -6.32 -1.92 -3.87
C ILE A 49 -7.06 -2.85 -2.93
N PHE A 50 -6.35 -3.67 -2.16
CA PHE A 50 -6.94 -4.68 -1.29
C PHE A 50 -6.54 -4.46 0.19
N PRO A 51 -7.49 -4.17 1.10
CA PRO A 51 -7.24 -4.03 2.55
C PRO A 51 -7.09 -5.40 3.27
N TYR A 52 -6.66 -6.42 2.53
CA TYR A 52 -6.37 -7.78 2.96
C TYR A 52 -5.33 -8.42 2.02
N ARG A 53 -4.84 -9.61 2.37
CA ARG A 53 -3.87 -10.32 1.54
C ARG A 53 -4.57 -10.84 0.28
N TYR A 54 -4.08 -10.40 -0.87
CA TYR A 54 -4.52 -10.85 -2.17
C TYR A 54 -3.28 -11.05 -3.05
N ILE A 55 -3.29 -12.08 -3.89
CA ILE A 55 -2.23 -12.36 -4.85
C ILE A 55 -2.97 -12.48 -6.19
N PRO A 56 -2.71 -11.56 -7.14
CA PRO A 56 -3.32 -11.63 -8.46
C PRO A 56 -2.87 -12.90 -9.20
N ASP A 57 -3.77 -13.50 -9.96
CA ASP A 57 -3.49 -14.65 -10.82
C ASP A 57 -3.62 -14.30 -12.32
N GLU A 58 -3.62 -15.31 -13.20
CA GLU A 58 -3.71 -15.12 -14.65
C GLU A 58 -5.10 -14.65 -15.13
N SER A 59 -6.15 -14.88 -14.34
CA SER A 59 -7.52 -14.45 -14.66
C SER A 59 -7.77 -12.98 -14.31
N ASP A 60 -6.90 -12.41 -13.48
CA ASP A 60 -6.96 -11.01 -13.09
C ASP A 60 -6.41 -10.09 -14.19
N GLU A 61 -6.96 -8.87 -14.25
CA GLU A 61 -6.53 -7.88 -15.24
C GLU A 61 -5.06 -7.49 -15.04
N ALA A 62 -4.23 -7.78 -16.04
CA ALA A 62 -2.83 -7.35 -16.16
C ALA A 62 -2.58 -5.94 -15.60
N GLY A 63 -1.72 -5.81 -14.59
CA GLY A 63 -1.58 -4.52 -13.93
C GLY A 63 -0.63 -4.49 -12.74
N THR A 64 -0.83 -3.46 -11.92
CA THR A 64 -0.19 -3.31 -10.62
C THR A 64 -1.25 -3.32 -9.54
N TYR A 65 -0.93 -3.98 -8.44
CA TYR A 65 -1.82 -4.28 -7.34
C TYR A 65 -1.18 -3.84 -6.04
N LEU A 66 -1.95 -3.15 -5.20
CA LEU A 66 -1.54 -2.73 -3.88
C LEU A 66 -2.38 -3.46 -2.84
N THR A 67 -1.74 -4.24 -2.00
CA THR A 67 -2.42 -4.91 -0.88
C THR A 67 -1.86 -4.39 0.42
N PHE A 68 -2.67 -4.30 1.46
CA PHE A 68 -2.17 -3.97 2.78
C PHE A 68 -2.92 -4.67 3.90
N SER A 69 -2.23 -4.88 5.02
CA SER A 69 -2.78 -5.63 6.14
C SER A 69 -2.10 -5.23 7.45
N LEU A 70 -2.85 -5.40 8.55
CA LEU A 70 -2.32 -5.29 9.90
C LEU A 70 -1.81 -6.68 10.33
N ARG A 71 -0.54 -6.78 10.72
CA ARG A 71 0.16 -8.05 11.00
C ARG A 71 0.87 -8.03 12.35
N GLY A 72 1.13 -9.23 12.90
CA GLY A 72 2.07 -9.42 14.00
C GLY A 72 1.72 -8.67 15.29
N TYR A 73 0.43 -8.47 15.60
CA TYR A 73 0.04 -7.75 16.82
C TYR A 73 0.38 -8.55 18.08
N GLN A 74 1.22 -7.98 18.93
CA GLN A 74 1.71 -8.58 20.17
C GLN A 74 1.56 -7.60 21.35
N PRO A 75 1.31 -8.10 22.58
CA PRO A 75 1.29 -7.27 23.76
C PRO A 75 2.70 -6.74 24.07
N VAL A 76 2.80 -5.46 24.43
CA VAL A 76 4.03 -4.82 24.89
C VAL A 76 3.81 -4.36 26.32
N GLN A 77 4.59 -4.95 27.25
CA GLN A 77 4.61 -4.59 28.68
C GLN A 77 3.21 -4.55 29.35
N ASN A 78 2.26 -5.39 28.90
CA ASN A 78 0.86 -5.44 29.35
C ASN A 78 0.02 -4.14 29.20
N THR A 79 0.61 -3.06 28.67
CA THR A 79 -0.05 -1.76 28.53
C THR A 79 -0.42 -1.46 27.08
N TYR A 80 0.39 -1.89 26.12
CA TYR A 80 0.21 -1.59 24.70
C TYR A 80 0.07 -2.85 23.85
N LYS A 81 -0.42 -2.68 22.63
CA LYS A 81 -0.25 -3.69 21.57
C LYS A 81 0.54 -3.06 20.45
N ALA A 82 1.58 -3.75 19.99
CA ALA A 82 2.35 -3.32 18.83
C ALA A 82 2.15 -4.30 17.68
N GLY A 83 2.09 -3.79 16.46
CA GLY A 83 2.00 -4.60 15.25
C GLY A 83 2.54 -3.84 14.06
N TYR A 84 2.30 -4.38 12.87
CA TYR A 84 2.81 -3.82 11.62
C TYR A 84 1.67 -3.51 10.66
N LEU A 85 1.74 -2.34 10.04
CA LEU A 85 1.02 -2.03 8.81
C LEU A 85 1.92 -2.43 7.64
N HIS A 86 1.51 -3.45 6.91
CA HIS A 86 2.32 -4.08 5.88
C HIS A 86 1.65 -3.90 4.52
N PHE A 87 2.32 -3.22 3.60
CA PHE A 87 1.94 -3.02 2.22
C PHE A 87 2.69 -4.02 1.32
N ASN A 88 2.03 -4.58 0.31
CA ASN A 88 2.69 -5.27 -0.78
C ASN A 88 2.33 -4.56 -2.08
N ILE A 89 3.33 -4.26 -2.90
CA ILE A 89 3.19 -3.71 -4.25
C ILE A 89 3.53 -4.84 -5.20
N LEU A 90 2.54 -5.31 -5.95
CA LEU A 90 2.64 -6.45 -6.86
C LEU A 90 2.45 -5.95 -8.29
N THR A 91 3.48 -6.03 -9.10
CA THR A 91 3.50 -5.53 -10.47
C THR A 91 3.74 -6.69 -11.42
N GLN A 92 2.99 -6.74 -12.52
CA GLN A 92 3.31 -7.68 -13.59
C GLN A 92 4.67 -7.32 -14.22
N ARG A 93 5.51 -8.31 -14.53
CA ARG A 93 6.91 -8.11 -14.99
C ARG A 93 7.10 -7.04 -16.07
N GLN A 94 6.18 -6.94 -17.02
CA GLN A 94 6.25 -5.99 -18.14
C GLN A 94 5.96 -4.52 -17.78
N LEU A 95 5.39 -4.27 -16.59
CA LEU A 95 4.96 -2.93 -16.15
C LEU A 95 5.91 -2.27 -15.13
N PHE A 96 7.01 -2.93 -14.81
CA PHE A 96 8.01 -2.41 -13.87
C PHE A 96 8.68 -1.13 -14.36
N GLN A 97 9.04 -1.09 -15.64
CA GLN A 97 9.75 0.05 -16.22
C GLN A 97 8.80 1.22 -16.46
N THR A 98 9.26 2.41 -16.11
CA THR A 98 8.53 3.67 -16.30
C THR A 98 9.32 4.60 -17.21
N ARG A 99 8.72 5.71 -17.62
CA ARG A 99 9.44 6.78 -18.34
C ARG A 99 10.22 7.73 -17.43
N TYR A 100 10.20 7.49 -16.12
CA TYR A 100 10.71 8.41 -15.09
C TYR A 100 12.05 7.97 -14.50
N ASP A 101 12.78 7.06 -15.15
CA ASP A 101 14.03 6.47 -14.66
C ASP A 101 13.94 5.79 -13.28
N GLN A 102 12.72 5.41 -12.87
CA GLN A 102 12.41 4.73 -11.61
C GLN A 102 11.50 3.53 -11.87
N LEU A 103 11.52 2.51 -11.02
CA LEU A 103 10.56 1.41 -11.14
C LEU A 103 9.19 1.88 -10.66
N ARG A 104 8.13 1.32 -11.25
CA ARG A 104 6.75 1.58 -10.81
C ARG A 104 6.57 1.25 -9.33
N THR A 105 7.21 0.19 -8.86
CA THR A 105 7.21 -0.21 -7.44
C THR A 105 7.87 0.84 -6.54
N ASP A 106 8.96 1.47 -6.99
CA ASP A 106 9.71 2.46 -6.21
C ASP A 106 8.93 3.76 -6.07
N LEU A 107 8.25 4.17 -7.15
CA LEU A 107 7.35 5.33 -7.15
C LEU A 107 6.20 5.13 -6.17
N ILE A 108 5.51 3.98 -6.24
CA ILE A 108 4.42 3.65 -5.32
C ILE A 108 4.95 3.57 -3.87
N ALA A 109 6.14 2.99 -3.66
CA ALA A 109 6.76 2.88 -2.35
C ALA A 109 7.05 4.24 -1.73
N SER A 110 7.63 5.15 -2.51
CA SER A 110 7.95 6.51 -2.10
C SER A 110 6.69 7.29 -1.72
N GLU A 111 5.63 7.13 -2.50
CA GLU A 111 4.36 7.79 -2.24
C GLU A 111 3.65 7.22 -0.99
N ILE A 112 3.75 5.90 -0.74
CA ILE A 112 3.29 5.30 0.53
C ILE A 112 4.04 5.90 1.71
N ASP A 113 5.37 6.04 1.63
CA ASP A 113 6.17 6.63 2.71
C ASP A 113 5.79 8.09 2.97
N ARG A 114 5.60 8.88 1.90
CA ARG A 114 5.08 10.25 2.00
C ARG A 114 3.74 10.29 2.73
N LEU A 115 2.76 9.48 2.31
CA LEU A 115 1.43 9.40 2.93
C LEU A 115 1.46 8.94 4.39
N MET A 116 2.41 8.07 4.75
CA MET A 116 2.58 7.61 6.13
C MET A 116 3.28 8.66 7.00
N ASN A 117 4.14 9.52 6.44
CA ASN A 117 4.90 10.52 7.17
C ASN A 117 4.21 11.88 7.33
N GLU A 118 3.52 12.37 6.31
CA GLU A 118 2.91 13.71 6.30
C GLU A 118 1.68 13.82 7.20
N GLU A 119 0.83 12.79 7.27
CA GLU A 119 -0.47 12.89 7.95
C GLU A 119 -0.57 12.10 9.28
N ALA A 120 0.53 11.54 9.76
CA ALA A 120 0.51 10.66 10.92
C ALA A 120 0.55 11.39 12.27
N ALA A 121 0.34 12.71 12.28
CA ALA A 121 0.43 13.48 13.50
C ALA A 121 -0.71 13.21 14.49
N ASN A 122 -1.96 12.89 14.12
CA ASN A 122 -3.04 12.83 15.14
C ASN A 122 -4.36 12.07 14.83
N SER A 123 -4.50 11.30 13.75
CA SER A 123 -5.88 10.97 13.29
C SER A 123 -6.59 9.77 13.94
N ILE A 124 -5.92 8.81 14.59
CA ILE A 124 -6.63 7.61 15.12
C ILE A 124 -5.91 6.88 16.25
N GLY A 125 -5.95 7.32 17.51
CA GLY A 125 -5.68 6.48 18.71
C GLY A 125 -4.47 5.53 18.69
N ILE A 126 -3.51 5.76 17.80
CA ILE A 126 -2.42 4.88 17.38
C ILE A 126 -1.27 5.82 17.10
N SER A 127 -0.08 5.38 17.48
CA SER A 127 1.14 6.15 17.27
C SER A 127 1.35 6.46 15.78
N LYS A 128 2.15 7.51 15.53
CA LYS A 128 2.77 7.72 14.22
C LYS A 128 3.38 6.39 13.72
N PRO A 129 3.09 5.94 12.48
CA PRO A 129 3.76 4.79 11.89
C PRO A 129 5.26 5.06 11.81
N VAL A 130 6.07 4.08 12.20
CA VAL A 130 7.53 4.15 12.12
C VAL A 130 7.99 3.14 11.08
N PHE A 131 8.73 3.60 10.06
CA PHE A 131 9.31 2.70 9.06
C PHE A 131 10.06 1.57 9.76
N HIS A 132 9.78 0.32 9.36
CA HIS A 132 10.37 -0.87 9.95
C HIS A 132 11.32 -1.56 8.99
N GLU A 133 10.82 -1.94 7.82
CA GLU A 133 11.54 -2.70 6.82
C GLU A 133 10.89 -2.55 5.44
N MET A 134 11.69 -2.82 4.42
CA MET A 134 11.30 -2.93 3.03
C MET A 134 12.20 -3.98 2.37
N ASP A 135 11.62 -4.83 1.53
CA ASP A 135 12.38 -5.84 0.79
C ASP A 135 11.60 -6.29 -0.46
N GLU A 136 12.28 -6.98 -1.36
CA GLU A 136 11.69 -7.55 -2.56
C GLU A 136 10.71 -8.69 -2.24
N LEU A 137 9.76 -8.89 -3.15
CA LEU A 137 8.73 -9.92 -3.03
C LEU A 137 8.47 -10.55 -4.39
N VAL A 138 8.56 -11.87 -4.47
CA VAL A 138 8.04 -12.65 -5.60
C VAL A 138 6.71 -13.26 -5.16
N ALA A 139 5.61 -12.88 -5.81
CA ALA A 139 4.28 -13.37 -5.45
C ALA A 139 3.93 -14.66 -6.21
N ASN A 140 4.24 -14.70 -7.50
CA ASN A 140 4.10 -15.88 -8.35
C ASN A 140 4.95 -15.73 -9.63
N GLU A 141 4.71 -16.57 -10.64
CA GLU A 141 5.43 -16.56 -11.91
C GLU A 141 5.24 -15.27 -12.74
N HIS A 142 4.14 -14.53 -12.53
CA HIS A 142 3.78 -13.36 -13.32
C HIS A 142 3.96 -12.05 -12.56
N TYR A 143 3.83 -12.09 -11.23
CA TYR A 143 3.81 -10.94 -10.34
C TYR A 143 4.97 -10.97 -9.35
N SER A 144 5.69 -9.87 -9.31
CA SER A 144 6.75 -9.57 -8.35
C SER A 144 6.64 -8.11 -7.90
N GLY A 145 7.43 -7.71 -6.93
CA GLY A 145 7.55 -6.32 -6.52
C GLY A 145 8.26 -6.23 -5.18
N MET A 146 7.64 -5.54 -4.23
CA MET A 146 8.22 -5.32 -2.91
C MET A 146 7.15 -5.22 -1.84
N TYR A 147 7.57 -5.29 -0.58
CA TYR A 147 6.75 -4.92 0.54
C TYR A 147 7.39 -3.83 1.38
N ILE A 148 6.55 -3.07 2.09
CA ILE A 148 6.98 -2.04 3.04
C ILE A 148 6.17 -2.23 4.32
N ALA A 149 6.86 -2.22 5.45
CA ALA A 149 6.23 -2.37 6.75
C ALA A 149 6.50 -1.18 7.65
N TYR A 150 5.46 -0.73 8.36
CA TYR A 150 5.53 0.29 9.39
C TYR A 150 5.08 -0.30 10.72
N LYS A 151 5.82 -0.03 11.78
CA LYS A 151 5.44 -0.40 13.14
C LYS A 151 4.40 0.58 13.70
N LEU A 152 3.36 0.04 14.33
CA LEU A 152 2.28 0.76 14.98
C LEU A 152 2.19 0.37 16.46
N TYR A 153 1.87 1.33 17.32
CA TYR A 153 1.52 1.11 18.73
C TYR A 153 0.06 1.54 18.97
N GLU A 154 -0.76 0.60 19.46
CA GLU A 154 -2.14 0.83 19.92
C GLU A 154 -2.12 0.99 21.45
N TRP A 155 -2.67 2.11 21.92
CA TRP A 155 -2.90 2.39 23.33
C TRP A 155 -4.17 1.64 23.80
N LYS A 156 -4.16 1.14 25.04
CA LYS A 156 -5.32 0.46 25.64
C LYS A 156 -6.48 1.43 25.89
#